data_AF-F2NV98-F1
#
_entry.id   AF-F2NV98-F1
#
_cell.length_a   1.000
_cell.length_b   1.000
_cell.length_c   1.000
_cell.angle_alpha   90.00
_cell.angle_beta   90.00
_cell.angle_gamma   90.00
#
_symmetry.space_group_name_H-M   'P 1'
#
loop_
_entity.id
_entity.type
_entity.pdbx_description
1 polymer ?
#
loop_
_entity_poly.entity_id
_entity_poly.type
_entity_poly.pdbx_seq_one_letter_code
_entity_poly.pdbx_strand_id
1 'polypeptide(L)'
;MFAFVPGKDVLLFLAKIQKKIISVFNSNRPAKFFAAPVFPLWAFFDFAFPEKIISCEFLEPVFKDEKFIFPVKIISLKDEKEKLINLEIVFGKILGEIKSSLEFHLDSDEIKNCFPYKIRVFKIGNVLVQDNNWQLFDEKWCKCQPLS
;
A
#
# COMPACT_ATOMS: atom_id res chain seq x y z
N MET A 1 15.42 -6.22 6.54
CA MET A 1 14.17 -5.66 5.99
C MET A 1 13.27 -6.79 5.54
N PHE A 2 11.97 -6.60 5.62
CA PHE A 2 10.94 -7.54 5.18
C PHE A 2 10.02 -6.85 4.15
N ALA A 3 9.29 -7.65 3.37
CA ALA A 3 8.23 -7.15 2.49
C ALA A 3 6.86 -7.70 2.90
N PHE A 4 5.85 -6.87 2.75
CA PHE A 4 4.45 -7.24 2.68
C PHE A 4 4.03 -7.22 1.21
N VAL A 5 3.56 -8.36 0.70
CA VAL A 5 3.15 -8.52 -0.69
C VAL A 5 1.69 -8.97 -0.74
N PRO A 6 0.78 -8.15 -1.29
CA PRO A 6 -0.61 -8.56 -1.47
C PRO A 6 -0.74 -9.78 -2.40
N GLY A 7 -1.81 -10.56 -2.23
CA GLY A 7 -2.13 -11.65 -3.16
C GLY A 7 -2.45 -11.15 -4.57
N LYS A 8 -2.38 -12.03 -5.58
CA LYS A 8 -2.56 -11.69 -7.01
C LYS A 8 -3.83 -10.87 -7.29
N ASP A 9 -4.98 -11.30 -6.76
CA ASP A 9 -6.25 -10.62 -7.03
C ASP A 9 -6.30 -9.21 -6.41
N VAL A 10 -5.69 -9.08 -5.22
CA VAL A 10 -5.54 -7.80 -4.53
C VAL A 10 -4.61 -6.88 -5.33
N LEU A 11 -3.49 -7.40 -5.85
CA LEU A 11 -2.58 -6.65 -6.71
C LEU A 11 -3.29 -6.12 -7.97
N LEU A 12 -4.11 -6.94 -8.62
CA LEU A 12 -4.90 -6.52 -9.79
C LEU A 12 -5.91 -5.43 -9.43
N PHE A 13 -6.60 -5.57 -8.30
CA PHE A 13 -7.51 -4.55 -7.78
C PHE A 13 -6.77 -3.23 -7.50
N LEU A 14 -5.67 -3.27 -6.74
CA LEU A 14 -4.87 -2.08 -6.41
C LEU A 14 -4.28 -1.41 -7.66
N ALA A 15 -3.82 -2.18 -8.65
CA ALA A 15 -3.32 -1.64 -9.91
C ALA A 15 -4.41 -0.90 -10.70
N LYS A 16 -5.65 -1.41 -10.69
CA LYS A 16 -6.80 -0.71 -11.29
C LYS A 16 -7.07 0.62 -10.60
N ILE A 17 -7.05 0.64 -9.27
CA ILE A 17 -7.25 1.87 -8.48
C ILE A 17 -6.09 2.87 -8.71
N GLN A 18 -4.84 2.41 -8.67
CA GLN A 18 -3.65 3.22 -8.98
C GLN A 18 -3.78 3.92 -10.34
N LYS A 19 -4.10 3.15 -11.39
CA LYS A 19 -4.27 3.70 -12.75
C LYS A 19 -5.32 4.81 -12.78
N LYS A 20 -6.44 4.59 -12.08
CA LYS A 20 -7.53 5.57 -12.03
C LYS A 20 -7.11 6.85 -11.31
N ILE A 21 -6.48 6.73 -10.14
CA ILE A 21 -5.99 7.86 -9.35
C ILE A 21 -4.99 8.70 -10.15
N ILE A 22 -3.99 8.04 -10.74
CA ILE A 22 -2.96 8.73 -11.54
C ILE A 22 -3.58 9.42 -12.75
N SER A 23 -4.51 8.75 -13.44
CA SER A 23 -5.21 9.35 -14.58
C SER A 23 -5.99 10.59 -14.18
N VAL A 24 -6.77 10.53 -13.09
CA VAL A 24 -7.56 11.67 -12.60
C VAL A 24 -6.64 12.82 -12.18
N PHE A 25 -5.55 12.52 -11.47
CA PHE A 25 -4.58 13.54 -11.08
C PHE A 25 -3.97 14.24 -12.31
N ASN A 26 -3.51 13.47 -13.29
CA ASN A 26 -2.83 14.03 -14.46
C ASN A 26 -3.77 14.80 -15.40
N SER A 27 -5.05 14.42 -15.49
CA SER A 27 -6.03 15.15 -16.32
C SER A 27 -6.38 16.54 -15.77
N ASN A 28 -6.19 16.77 -14.47
CA ASN A 28 -6.66 17.98 -13.78
C ASN A 28 -5.54 18.97 -13.45
N ARG A 29 -4.32 18.81 -13.99
CA ARG A 29 -3.15 19.59 -13.57
C ARG A 29 -2.39 20.21 -14.75
N PRO A 30 -1.76 21.39 -14.56
CA PRO A 30 -0.92 22.01 -15.58
C PRO A 30 0.33 21.14 -15.86
N ALA A 31 0.86 21.22 -17.09
CA ALA A 31 1.97 20.40 -17.60
C ALA A 31 3.33 20.53 -16.87
N LYS A 32 3.40 21.24 -15.74
CA LYS A 32 4.64 21.48 -14.98
C LYS A 32 5.02 20.34 -14.04
N PHE A 33 4.04 19.51 -13.65
CA PHE A 33 4.27 18.31 -12.85
C PHE A 33 3.21 17.26 -13.19
N PHE A 34 3.55 15.99 -12.99
CA PHE A 34 2.66 14.86 -13.22
C PHE A 34 2.90 13.74 -12.22
N ALA A 35 1.87 12.96 -11.95
CA ALA A 35 1.95 11.72 -11.20
C ALA A 35 2.46 10.59 -12.08
N ALA A 36 3.52 9.91 -11.63
CA ALA A 36 4.03 8.69 -12.23
C ALA A 36 3.77 7.50 -11.29
N PRO A 37 3.36 6.33 -11.83
CA PRO A 37 3.25 5.13 -11.03
C PRO A 37 4.63 4.71 -10.53
N VAL A 38 4.68 4.29 -9.27
CA VAL A 38 5.82 3.54 -8.73
C VAL A 38 5.43 2.07 -8.83
N PHE A 39 6.12 1.34 -9.70
CA PHE A 39 6.13 -0.12 -9.62
C PHE A 39 7.18 -0.44 -8.59
N PRO A 40 6.76 -0.81 -7.38
CA PRO A 40 5.80 -1.90 -7.15
C PRO A 40 4.81 -1.74 -5.96
N LEU A 41 3.68 -2.45 -5.99
CA LEU A 41 2.60 -2.40 -4.98
C LEU A 41 2.87 -3.29 -3.74
N TRP A 42 4.03 -3.14 -3.11
CA TRP A 42 4.39 -3.78 -1.83
C TRP A 42 4.88 -2.76 -0.80
N ALA A 43 4.87 -3.15 0.47
CA ALA A 43 5.41 -2.34 1.56
C ALA A 43 6.65 -3.01 2.16
N PHE A 44 7.70 -2.24 2.41
CA PHE A 44 8.86 -2.69 3.16
C PHE A 44 8.75 -2.29 4.63
N PHE A 45 9.29 -3.10 5.53
CA PHE A 45 9.29 -2.82 6.97
C PHE A 45 10.47 -3.51 7.68
N ASP A 46 10.85 -3.00 8.85
CA ASP A 46 12.07 -3.41 9.57
C ASP A 46 11.82 -4.03 10.96
N PHE A 47 10.60 -4.48 11.22
CA PHE A 47 10.24 -5.17 12.46
C PHE A 47 9.84 -6.63 12.21
N ALA A 48 10.02 -7.48 13.21
CA ALA A 48 9.57 -8.88 13.15
C ALA A 48 8.05 -8.95 12.94
N PHE A 49 7.63 -9.67 11.92
CA PHE A 49 6.21 -9.79 11.59
C PHE A 49 5.49 -10.69 12.61
N PRO A 50 4.31 -10.29 13.13
CA PRO A 50 3.61 -11.07 14.13
C PRO A 50 3.07 -12.39 13.56
N GLU A 51 2.92 -13.39 14.42
CA GLU A 51 2.51 -14.73 14.01
C GLU A 51 1.01 -14.86 13.76
N LYS A 52 0.19 -14.22 14.59
CA LYS A 52 -1.28 -14.30 14.52
C LYS A 52 -1.87 -12.99 14.01
N ILE A 53 -2.42 -13.03 12.81
CA ILE A 53 -3.07 -11.88 12.15
C ILE A 53 -4.58 -12.02 12.29
N ILE A 54 -5.24 -11.05 12.92
CA ILE A 54 -6.70 -11.01 13.05
C ILE A 54 -7.32 -10.45 11.78
N SER A 55 -6.80 -9.32 11.32
CA SER A 55 -7.33 -8.60 10.16
C SER A 55 -6.22 -7.89 9.40
N CYS A 56 -6.45 -7.72 8.10
CA CYS A 56 -5.62 -6.91 7.21
C CYS A 56 -6.55 -6.19 6.25
N GLU A 57 -6.45 -4.87 6.19
CA GLU A 57 -7.30 -4.03 5.35
C GLU A 57 -6.49 -2.91 4.70
N PHE A 58 -6.78 -2.63 3.44
CA PHE A 58 -6.33 -1.40 2.79
C PHE A 58 -7.31 -0.29 3.15
N LEU A 59 -6.80 0.87 3.53
CA LEU A 59 -7.58 2.07 3.77
C LEU A 59 -7.64 2.93 2.51
N GLU A 60 -8.45 3.99 2.55
CA GLU A 60 -8.55 4.93 1.45
C GLU A 60 -7.15 5.48 1.08
N PRO A 61 -6.82 5.56 -0.22
CA PRO A 61 -5.53 6.09 -0.66
C PRO A 61 -5.35 7.54 -0.23
N VAL A 62 -4.13 7.88 0.19
CA VAL A 62 -3.81 9.24 0.64
C VAL A 62 -2.67 9.82 -0.19
N PHE A 63 -2.65 11.14 -0.30
CA PHE A 63 -1.53 11.88 -0.85
C PHE A 63 -0.77 12.55 0.29
N LYS A 64 0.51 12.22 0.44
CA LYS A 64 1.37 12.72 1.51
C LYS A 64 2.81 12.78 0.99
N ASP A 65 3.52 13.86 1.31
CA ASP A 65 4.93 14.04 0.95
C ASP A 65 5.21 13.73 -0.54
N GLU A 66 4.36 14.27 -1.41
CA GLU A 66 4.45 14.13 -2.88
C GLU A 66 4.31 12.68 -3.39
N LYS A 67 3.79 11.79 -2.54
CA LYS A 67 3.56 10.38 -2.83
C LYS A 67 2.09 10.02 -2.67
N PHE A 68 1.63 9.13 -3.53
CA PHE A 68 0.36 8.44 -3.35
C PHE A 68 0.60 7.13 -2.64
N ILE A 69 -0.17 6.89 -1.58
CA ILE A 69 0.04 5.80 -0.64
C ILE A 69 -1.26 5.01 -0.52
N PHE A 70 -1.18 3.68 -0.59
CA PHE A 70 -2.21 2.79 -0.06
C PHE A 70 -1.83 2.46 1.38
N PRO A 71 -2.53 3.02 2.39
CA PRO A 71 -2.29 2.64 3.77
C PRO A 71 -2.81 1.22 3.99
N VAL A 72 -2.04 0.40 4.68
CA VAL A 72 -2.41 -0.96 5.07
C VAL A 72 -2.46 -1.02 6.58
N LYS A 73 -3.62 -1.39 7.10
CA LYS A 73 -3.85 -1.59 8.52
C LYS A 73 -3.92 -3.08 8.81
N ILE A 74 -3.08 -3.54 9.72
CA ILE A 74 -3.02 -4.93 10.16
C ILE A 74 -3.25 -4.97 11.67
N ILE A 75 -4.21 -5.78 12.10
CA ILE A 75 -4.44 -6.08 13.51
C ILE A 75 -3.91 -7.48 13.76
N SER A 76 -3.03 -7.61 14.76
CA SER A 76 -2.40 -8.87 15.15
C SER A 76 -2.58 -9.13 16.64
N LEU A 77 -2.42 -10.38 17.06
CA LEU A 77 -2.35 -10.75 18.48
C LEU A 77 -0.91 -11.11 18.83
N LYS A 78 -0.43 -10.50 19.92
CA LYS A 78 0.80 -10.90 20.59
C LYS A 78 0.51 -10.95 22.08
N ASP A 79 0.76 -12.10 22.71
CA ASP A 79 0.52 -12.32 24.15
C ASP A 79 -0.93 -11.94 24.54
N GLU A 80 -1.90 -12.36 23.72
CA GLU A 80 -3.34 -12.07 23.85
C GLU A 80 -3.73 -10.58 23.76
N LYS A 81 -2.77 -9.69 23.49
CA LYS A 81 -3.01 -8.26 23.28
C LYS A 81 -3.06 -7.93 21.80
N GLU A 82 -4.04 -7.12 21.43
CA GLU A 82 -4.11 -6.57 20.08
C GLU A 82 -2.96 -5.59 19.83
N LYS A 83 -2.29 -5.77 18.70
CA LYS A 83 -1.27 -4.87 18.19
C LYS A 83 -1.68 -4.37 16.82
N LEU A 84 -1.77 -3.05 16.70
CA LEU A 84 -1.96 -2.34 15.45
C LEU A 84 -0.61 -2.18 14.73
N ILE A 85 -0.60 -2.51 13.45
CA ILE A 85 0.52 -2.32 12.54
C ILE A 85 0.01 -1.54 11.33
N ASN A 86 0.68 -0.43 11.04
CA ASN A 86 0.41 0.38 9.86
C ASN A 86 1.59 0.24 8.90
N LEU A 87 1.28 -0.14 7.65
CA LEU A 87 2.24 -0.16 6.56
C LEU A 87 1.79 0.83 5.48
N GLU A 88 2.74 1.30 4.68
CA GLU A 88 2.47 2.24 3.58
C GLU A 88 2.99 1.63 2.27
N ILE A 89 2.10 1.41 1.31
CA ILE A 89 2.50 1.05 -0.06
C ILE A 89 2.51 2.32 -0.88
N VAL A 90 3.70 2.81 -1.21
CA VAL A 90 3.87 3.94 -2.14
C VAL A 90 3.62 3.46 -3.55
N PHE A 91 2.54 3.91 -4.18
CA PHE A 91 2.17 3.50 -5.53
C PHE A 91 2.34 4.60 -6.58
N GLY A 92 2.59 5.83 -6.18
CA GLY A 92 2.79 6.92 -7.11
C GLY A 92 3.64 8.02 -6.49
N LYS A 93 4.34 8.75 -7.34
CA LYS A 93 5.10 9.95 -6.96
C LYS A 93 4.85 11.06 -7.95
N ILE A 94 4.93 12.30 -7.49
CA ILE A 94 4.93 13.45 -8.38
C ILE A 94 6.35 13.64 -8.93
N LEU A 95 6.42 13.97 -10.22
CA LEU A 95 7.63 14.37 -10.92
C LEU A 95 7.42 15.79 -11.45
N GLY A 96 8.43 16.65 -11.32
CA GLY A 96 8.42 18.05 -11.76
C GLY A 96 8.61 19.05 -10.61
N GLU A 97 8.60 20.34 -10.92
CA GLU A 97 8.74 21.40 -9.90
C GLU A 97 7.42 21.61 -9.15
N ILE A 98 7.43 21.32 -7.85
CA ILE A 98 6.31 21.59 -6.94
C ILE A 98 6.64 22.86 -6.17
N LYS A 99 5.80 23.90 -6.31
CA LYS A 99 6.02 25.22 -5.66
C LYS A 99 5.20 25.44 -4.39
N SER A 100 4.30 24.54 -4.03
CA SER A 100 3.47 24.67 -2.81
C SER A 100 2.77 23.35 -2.47
N SER A 101 2.23 23.26 -1.24
CA SER A 101 1.46 22.13 -0.70
C SER A 101 0.33 21.72 -1.65
N LEU A 102 0.57 20.65 -2.42
CA LEU A 102 -0.42 20.04 -3.29
C LEU A 102 -1.47 19.34 -2.43
N GLU A 103 -2.69 19.87 -2.41
CA GLU A 103 -3.84 19.14 -1.89
C GLU A 103 -4.43 18.27 -3.00
N PHE A 104 -4.67 17.00 -2.66
CA PHE A 104 -5.31 16.02 -3.53
C PHE A 104 -6.55 15.49 -2.82
N HIS A 105 -7.71 15.71 -3.44
CA HIS A 105 -8.97 15.15 -3.02
C HIS A 105 -9.41 14.07 -4.01
N LEU A 106 -9.64 12.87 -3.48
CA LEU A 106 -10.29 11.79 -4.19
C LEU A 106 -11.80 12.10 -4.27
N ASP A 107 -12.26 12.77 -5.31
CA ASP A 107 -13.69 13.10 -5.46
C ASP A 107 -14.52 11.98 -6.12
N SER A 108 -13.93 10.81 -6.35
CA SER A 108 -14.66 9.68 -6.96
C SER A 108 -15.22 8.77 -5.87
N ASP A 109 -16.53 8.85 -5.64
CA ASP A 109 -17.29 7.92 -4.78
C ASP A 109 -17.01 6.45 -5.17
N GLU A 110 -16.79 6.19 -6.45
CA GLU A 110 -16.44 4.86 -6.96
C GLU A 110 -15.13 4.31 -6.35
N ILE A 111 -14.14 5.15 -6.07
CA ILE A 111 -12.91 4.71 -5.39
C ILE A 111 -13.15 4.61 -3.88
N LYS A 112 -13.79 5.61 -3.27
CA LYS A 112 -14.06 5.64 -1.83
C LYS A 112 -14.85 4.43 -1.36
N ASN A 113 -15.88 4.04 -2.10
CA ASN A 113 -16.73 2.89 -1.80
C ASN A 113 -15.99 1.54 -1.89
N CYS A 114 -14.78 1.51 -2.44
CA CYS A 114 -13.97 0.29 -2.43
C CYS A 114 -13.20 0.08 -1.10
N PHE A 115 -13.11 1.09 -0.23
CA PHE A 115 -12.32 1.05 1.00
C PHE A 115 -13.20 1.23 2.25
N PRO A 116 -12.87 0.59 3.40
CA PRO A 116 -11.72 -0.28 3.61
C PRO A 116 -11.86 -1.62 2.87
N TYR A 117 -10.78 -2.03 2.19
CA TYR A 117 -10.75 -3.28 1.43
C TYR A 117 -10.07 -4.38 2.26
N LYS A 118 -10.87 -5.28 2.82
CA LYS A 118 -10.38 -6.37 3.67
C LYS A 118 -9.82 -7.52 2.84
N ILE A 119 -8.63 -8.00 3.21
CA ILE A 119 -7.99 -9.15 2.59
C ILE A 119 -7.82 -10.28 3.59
N ARG A 120 -7.91 -11.51 3.10
CA ARG A 120 -7.80 -12.72 3.92
C ARG A 120 -6.41 -13.33 3.91
N VAL A 121 -5.64 -13.08 2.85
CA VAL A 121 -4.34 -13.72 2.62
C VAL A 121 -3.40 -12.71 1.98
N PHE A 122 -2.15 -12.71 2.44
CA PHE A 122 -1.03 -11.97 1.86
C PHE A 122 0.25 -12.75 2.11
N LYS A 123 1.35 -12.27 1.53
CA LYS A 123 2.66 -12.89 1.65
C LYS A 123 3.62 -11.94 2.37
N ILE A 124 4.51 -12.52 3.16
CA ILE A 124 5.66 -11.83 3.74
C ILE A 124 6.94 -12.57 3.35
N GLY A 125 8.08 -11.89 3.45
CA GLY A 125 9.39 -12.50 3.29
C GLY A 125 10.51 -11.55 3.62
N ASN A 126 11.72 -12.09 3.71
CA ASN A 126 12.95 -11.32 3.87
C ASN A 126 13.32 -10.63 2.56
N VAL A 127 13.78 -9.39 2.66
CA VAL A 127 14.19 -8.60 1.50
C VAL A 127 15.69 -8.34 1.54
N LEU A 128 16.35 -8.66 0.43
CA LEU A 128 17.70 -8.21 0.12
C LEU A 128 17.59 -7.11 -0.93
N VAL A 129 18.14 -5.93 -0.65
CA VAL A 129 18.25 -4.84 -1.62
C VAL A 129 19.71 -4.72 -2.02
N GLN A 130 20.00 -4.84 -3.30
CA GLN A 130 21.34 -4.77 -3.85
C GLN A 130 21.30 -4.23 -5.29
N ASP A 131 22.22 -3.32 -5.64
CA ASP A 131 22.41 -2.83 -7.01
C ASP A 131 21.12 -2.32 -7.69
N ASN A 132 20.32 -1.53 -6.96
CA ASN A 132 18.98 -1.04 -7.36
C ASN A 132 17.95 -2.14 -7.69
N ASN A 133 18.25 -3.38 -7.33
CA ASN A 133 17.33 -4.50 -7.36
C ASN A 133 16.97 -4.91 -5.94
N TRP A 134 15.93 -5.71 -5.84
CA TRP A 134 15.58 -6.37 -4.59
C TRP A 134 15.08 -7.78 -4.87
N GLN A 135 15.28 -8.67 -3.91
CA GLN A 135 14.84 -10.05 -3.97
C GLN A 135 14.09 -10.42 -2.69
N LEU A 136 13.01 -11.18 -2.85
CA LEU A 136 12.24 -11.77 -1.76
C LEU A 136 12.69 -13.22 -1.53
N PHE A 137 12.93 -13.59 -0.27
CA PHE A 137 13.27 -14.95 0.13
C PHE A 137 12.64 -15.28 1.50
N ASP A 138 12.73 -16.55 1.93
CA ASP A 138 12.07 -17.08 3.13
C ASP A 138 10.59 -16.72 3.20
N GLU A 139 9.92 -16.97 2.09
CA GLU A 139 8.57 -16.53 1.83
C GLU A 139 7.53 -17.28 2.67
N LYS A 140 6.61 -16.55 3.30
CA LYS A 140 5.53 -17.11 4.11
C LYS A 140 4.18 -16.50 3.71
N TRP A 141 3.20 -17.36 3.50
CA TRP A 141 1.80 -16.94 3.36
C TRP A 141 1.19 -16.69 4.75
N CYS A 142 0.63 -15.51 4.92
CA CYS A 142 -0.11 -15.12 6.11
C CYS A 142 -1.61 -15.18 5.80
N LYS A 143 -2.37 -15.89 6.63
CA LYS A 143 -3.82 -15.96 6.57
C LYS A 143 -4.41 -15.24 7.77
N CYS A 144 -5.34 -14.32 7.53
CA CYS A 144 -6.10 -13.66 8.59
C CYS A 144 -7.02 -14.68 9.27
N GLN A 145 -6.93 -14.77 10.60
CA GLN A 145 -7.72 -15.63 11.47
C GLN A 145 -8.49 -14.72 12.44
N PRO A 146 -9.68 -14.23 12.05
CA PRO A 146 -10.49 -13.41 12.94
C PRO A 146 -10.84 -14.20 14.20
N LEU A 147 -10.95 -13.49 15.34
CA LEU A 147 -11.44 -14.09 16.57
C LEU A 147 -12.90 -14.51 16.35
N SER A 148 -13.18 -15.80 16.55
CA SER A 148 -14.50 -16.42 16.52
C SER A 148 -15.36 -15.97 17.70
#